data_AF-A0A960Y9X8-F1
#
_entry.id   AF-A0A960Y9X8-F1
#
_cell.length_a   1.000
_cell.length_b   1.000
_cell.length_c   1.000
_cell.angle_alpha   90.00
_cell.angle_beta   90.00
_cell.angle_gamma   90.00
#
_symmetry.space_group_name_H-M   'P 1'
#
loop_
_entity.id
_entity.type
_entity.pdbx_description
1 polymer ?
#
loop_
_entity_poly.entity_id
_entity_poly.type
_entity_poly.pdbx_seq_one_letter_code
_entity_poly.pdbx_strand_id
1 'polypeptide(L)' 'MRQKYEYKFVRLGEGWMSVRHEAKASYQRIIDEHAREGWRLVQVFSPGIGAYGAAKYYEIILERELAR' A
#
# COMPACT_ATOMS: atom_id res chain seq x y z
N MET A 1 15.33 14.28 16.75
CA MET A 1 14.13 14.79 16.05
C MET A 1 12.93 14.00 16.55
N ARG A 2 11.82 14.63 16.96
CA ARG A 2 10.59 13.89 17.29
C ARG A 2 9.94 13.42 15.99
N GLN A 3 9.54 12.15 15.94
CA GLN A 3 8.75 11.61 14.83
C GLN A 3 7.44 12.40 14.73
N LYS A 4 7.14 12.94 13.55
CA LYS A 4 5.91 13.73 13.30
C LYS A 4 4.78 12.90 12.68
N TYR A 5 5.13 11.78 12.06
CA TYR A 5 4.21 10.97 11.29
C TYR A 5 4.32 9.50 11.71
N GLU A 6 3.17 8.85 11.81
CA GLU A 6 3.08 7.40 11.80
C GLU A 6 2.88 6.90 10.37
N TYR A 7 3.39 5.70 10.09
CA TYR A 7 3.33 5.07 8.77
C TYR A 7 2.56 3.76 8.84
N LYS A 8 1.78 3.49 7.80
CA LYS A 8 1.06 2.24 7.58
C LYS A 8 1.46 1.65 6.23
N PHE A 9 1.74 0.34 6.21
CA PHE A 9 2.13 -0.41 5.02
C PHE A 9 1.07 -1.46 4.72
N VAL A 10 0.43 -1.36 3.56
CA VAL A 10 -0.60 -2.31 3.11
C VAL A 10 -0.06 -3.13 1.95
N ARG A 11 0.23 -4.41 2.19
CA ARG A 11 0.73 -5.33 1.17
C ARG A 11 -0.41 -6.04 0.45
N LEU A 12 -0.31 -6.11 -0.88
CA LEU A 12 -1.28 -6.73 -1.77
C LEU A 12 -0.57 -7.76 -2.66
N GLY A 13 -1.08 -8.99 -2.70
CA GLY A 13 -0.58 -10.05 -3.60
C GLY A 13 0.04 -11.29 -2.96
N GLU A 14 0.06 -11.43 -1.64
CA GLU A 14 0.47 -12.69 -0.99
C GLU A 14 -0.73 -13.65 -0.85
N GLY A 15 -0.80 -14.70 -1.69
CA GLY A 15 -1.82 -15.76 -1.64
C GLY A 15 -2.17 -16.38 -3.01
N TRP A 16 -2.83 -17.54 -3.01
CA TRP A 16 -3.23 -18.32 -4.21
C TRP A 16 -4.11 -17.54 -5.20
N MET A 17 -4.73 -16.43 -4.79
CA MET A 17 -5.41 -15.49 -5.68
C MET A 17 -4.40 -14.50 -6.27
N SER A 18 -3.85 -14.89 -7.41
CA SER A 18 -3.01 -14.04 -8.23
C SER A 18 -3.78 -12.80 -8.71
N VAL A 19 -3.28 -11.66 -8.27
CA VAL A 19 -3.53 -10.29 -8.70
C VAL A 19 -3.54 -10.18 -10.23
N ARG A 20 -4.68 -10.35 -10.89
CA ARG A 20 -4.82 -9.95 -12.30
C ARG A 20 -6.08 -9.15 -12.65
N HIS A 21 -7.14 -9.20 -11.85
CA HIS A 21 -8.35 -8.38 -12.12
C HIS A 21 -8.91 -7.63 -10.90
N GLU A 22 -8.86 -8.20 -9.69
CA GLU A 22 -9.40 -7.54 -8.49
C GLU A 22 -8.44 -6.51 -7.86
N ALA A 23 -7.15 -6.62 -8.17
CA ALA A 23 -6.12 -5.77 -7.59
C ALA A 23 -6.18 -4.29 -8.03
N LYS A 24 -6.64 -4.02 -9.26
CA LYS A 24 -6.68 -2.65 -9.79
C LYS A 24 -7.79 -1.83 -9.11
N ALA A 25 -8.91 -2.49 -8.79
CA ALA A 25 -9.99 -1.90 -8.00
C ALA A 25 -9.65 -1.87 -6.51
N SER A 26 -8.86 -2.82 -6.00
CA SER A 26 -8.56 -2.92 -4.57
C SER A 26 -7.68 -1.79 -4.06
N TYR A 27 -6.62 -1.40 -4.77
CA TYR A 27 -5.67 -0.41 -4.24
C TYR A 27 -6.29 0.99 -4.13
N GLN A 28 -7.09 1.42 -5.12
CA GLN A 28 -7.78 2.71 -5.09
C GLN A 28 -8.76 2.75 -3.93
N ARG A 29 -9.54 1.68 -3.75
CA ARG A 29 -10.47 1.54 -2.62
C ARG A 29 -9.75 1.60 -1.27
N ILE A 30 -8.62 0.92 -1.13
CA ILE A 30 -7.81 0.94 0.10
C ILE A 30 -7.34 2.37 0.38
N ILE A 31 -6.87 3.10 -0.63
CA ILE A 31 -6.47 4.50 -0.47
C ILE A 31 -7.65 5.36 -0.03
N ASP A 32 -8.82 5.22 -0.68
CA ASP A 32 -10.02 6.01 -0.35
C ASP A 32 -10.54 5.72 1.07
N GLU A 33 -10.56 4.46 1.47
CA GLU A 33 -10.98 4.03 2.81
C GLU A 33 -10.04 4.62 3.88
N HIS A 34 -8.73 4.57 3.65
CA HIS A 34 -7.74 5.12 4.57
C HIS A 34 -7.70 6.65 4.57
N ALA A 35 -7.96 7.29 3.43
CA ALA A 35 -8.06 8.75 3.34
C ALA A 35 -9.16 9.30 4.24
N ARG A 36 -10.28 8.58 4.38
CA ARG A 36 -11.37 8.95 5.31
C ARG A 36 -10.95 8.90 6.78
N GLU A 37 -9.92 8.14 7.11
CA GLU A 37 -9.34 8.03 8.47
C GLU A 37 -8.16 9.00 8.71
N GLY A 38 -7.90 9.89 7.76
CA GLY A 38 -6.82 10.89 7.83
C GLY A 38 -5.45 10.39 7.38
N TRP A 39 -5.37 9.22 6.74
CA TRP A 39 -4.12 8.75 6.13
C TRP A 39 -3.90 9.39 4.76
N ARG A 40 -2.66 9.73 4.45
CA ARG A 40 -2.23 10.26 3.17
C ARG A 40 -1.35 9.25 2.44
N LEU A 41 -1.61 9.06 1.14
CA LEU A 41 -0.73 8.25 0.29
C LEU A 41 0.64 8.92 0.16
N VAL A 42 1.69 8.15 0.48
CA VAL A 42 3.09 8.53 0.31
C VAL A 42 3.66 7.92 -0.96
N GLN A 43 3.51 6.60 -1.10
CA GLN A 43 4.14 5.84 -2.18
C GLN A 43 3.40 4.53 -2.43
N VAL A 44 3.41 4.08 -3.69
CA VAL A 44 3.13 2.67 -4.02
C VAL A 44 4.46 2.03 -4.42
N PHE A 45 4.89 1.02 -3.67
CA PHE A 45 6.12 0.28 -3.90
C PHE A 45 5.80 -1.08 -4.51
N SER A 46 6.46 -1.43 -5.60
CA SER A 46 6.44 -2.79 -6.13
C SER A 46 7.88 -3.26 -6.16
N PRO A 47 8.29 -4.23 -5.31
CA PRO A 47 9.62 -4.76 -5.38
C PRO A 47 9.83 -5.37 -6.76
N GLY A 48 10.95 -4.98 -7.37
CA GLY A 48 11.34 -5.43 -8.70
C GLY A 48 11.13 -6.93 -8.85
N ILE A 49 10.44 -7.26 -9.95
CA ILE A 49 10.28 -8.56 -10.59
C ILE A 49 11.21 -9.63 -9.98
N GLY A 50 10.65 -10.59 -9.23
CA GLY A 50 11.40 -11.81 -8.92
C GLY A 50 11.88 -12.48 -10.22
N ALA A 51 12.83 -13.41 -10.16
CA ALA A 51 13.54 -14.02 -11.31
C ALA A 51 12.69 -14.58 -12.51
N TYR A 52 11.37 -14.42 -12.51
CA TYR A 52 10.37 -14.92 -13.46
C TYR A 52 9.40 -13.88 -14.05
N GLY A 53 9.67 -12.57 -14.02
CA GLY A 53 8.83 -11.63 -14.79
C GLY A 53 7.54 -11.15 -14.11
N ALA A 54 7.25 -11.57 -12.88
CA ALA A 54 6.07 -11.12 -12.11
C ALA A 54 6.47 -10.50 -10.76
N ALA A 55 5.95 -9.30 -10.46
CA ALA A 55 6.02 -8.73 -9.11
C ALA A 55 5.19 -9.61 -8.17
N LYS A 56 5.81 -10.11 -7.08
CA LYS A 56 5.16 -11.01 -6.11
C LYS A 56 4.10 -10.31 -5.26
N TYR A 57 4.24 -9.00 -5.08
CA TYR A 57 3.31 -8.15 -4.35
C TYR A 57 3.57 -6.68 -4.69
N TYR A 58 2.72 -5.80 -4.21
CA TYR A 58 2.97 -4.37 -4.11
C TYR A 58 2.49 -3.87 -2.74
N GLU A 59 3.09 -2.79 -2.27
CA GLU A 59 2.84 -2.18 -0.97
C GLU A 59 2.36 -0.75 -1.17
N ILE A 60 1.25 -0.42 -0.52
CA ILE A 60 0.77 0.96 -0.40
C ILE A 60 1.31 1.50 0.92
N ILE A 61 2.04 2.61 0.83
CA ILE A 61 2.66 3.28 1.97
C ILE A 61 1.86 4.54 2.25
N LEU A 62 1.31 4.63 3.46
CA LEU A 62 0.47 5.71 3.94
C LEU A 62 1.12 6.37 5.16
N GLU A 63 0.91 7.67 5.33
CA GLU A 63 1.32 8.42 6.53
C GLU A 63 0.15 9.14 7.17
N ARG A 64 0.24 9.40 8.47
CA ARG A 64 -0.68 10.28 9.21
C ARG A 64 0.10 11.08 10.23
N GLU A 65 -0.28 12.34 10.47
CA GLU A 65 0.32 13.14 11.54
C GLU A 65 0.00 12.52 12.90
N LEU A 66 1.02 12.38 13.75
CA LEU A 66 0.82 12.05 15.15
C LEU A 66 0.09 13.23 15.80
N ALA A 67 -1.06 12.96 16.42
CA ALA A 67 -1.79 13.99 17.17
C ALA A 67 -0.84 14.67 18.16
N ARG A 68 -0.81 16.00 18.13
CA ARG A 68 0.05 16.83 18.97
C ARG A 68 -0.35 16.79 20.44
#